data_AF-A0A7S3E6H8-F1
#
_entry.id   AF-A0A7S3E6H8-F1
#
_cell.length_a   1.000
_cell.length_b   1.000
_cell.length_c   1.000
_cell.angle_alpha   90.00
_cell.angle_beta   90.00
_cell.angle_gamma   90.00
#
_symmetry.space_group_name_H-M   'P 1'
#
loop_
_entity.id
_entity.type
_entity.pdbx_description
1 polymer ?
#
loop_
_entity_poly.entity_id
_entity_poly.type
_entity_poly.pdbx_seq_one_letter_code
_entity_poly.pdbx_strand_id
1 'polypeptide(L)'
;MSLKTVMKKFPLQRLEDCLVVDVCSVKEYPRDLMMEMLPPSADILCTHPMFGPESGKHSWKDLPFVYDVVRVCNEERQKVVDDFVLIWELEQCSMVPMTSKEHDSFAASTQFITHTTGRMLAGLNLTSTPIDTKGYESLLGVIDTTIS
;
A
#
# COMPACT_ATOMS: atom_id res chain seq x y z
N MET A 1 -2.78 13.98 8.01
CA MET A 1 -1.40 14.37 8.41
C MET A 1 -0.45 13.68 7.44
N SER A 2 0.59 14.35 6.91
CA SER A 2 1.51 13.71 5.93
C SER A 2 2.63 12.91 6.59
N LEU A 3 3.16 11.89 5.91
CA LEU A 3 4.30 11.09 6.39
C LEU A 3 5.49 11.97 6.79
N LYS A 4 5.86 12.96 5.98
CA LYS A 4 6.92 13.95 6.30
C LYS A 4 6.68 14.69 7.60
N THR A 5 5.43 15.01 7.91
CA THR A 5 5.10 15.68 9.18
C THR A 5 5.28 14.75 10.36
N VAL A 6 4.89 13.47 10.21
CA VAL A 6 5.05 12.45 11.25
C VAL A 6 6.54 12.19 11.51
N MET A 7 7.32 11.94 10.46
CA MET A 7 8.76 11.68 10.59
C MET A 7 9.53 12.84 11.21
N LYS A 8 9.19 14.10 10.87
CA LYS A 8 9.81 15.29 11.49
C LYS A 8 9.51 15.43 12.98
N LYS A 9 8.38 14.89 13.46
CA LYS A 9 7.98 14.95 14.87
C LYS A 9 8.47 13.74 15.67
N PHE A 10 8.86 12.66 14.98
CA PHE A 10 9.35 11.45 15.61
C PHE A 10 10.85 11.56 15.90
N PRO A 11 11.35 11.12 17.08
CA PRO A 11 12.79 11.06 17.36
C PRO A 11 13.45 9.92 16.56
N LEU A 12 13.80 10.19 15.29
CA LEU A 12 14.24 9.17 14.31
C LEU A 12 15.50 8.40 14.72
N GLN A 13 16.36 8.96 15.58
CA GLN A 13 17.52 8.27 16.15
C GLN A 13 17.11 7.01 16.95
N ARG A 14 15.87 6.94 17.46
CA ARG A 14 15.35 5.74 18.13
C ARG A 14 15.09 4.57 17.16
N LEU A 15 15.19 4.80 15.85
CA LEU A 15 15.03 3.79 14.81
C LEU A 15 16.38 3.28 14.29
N GLU A 16 17.50 3.64 14.95
CA GLU A 16 18.79 2.99 14.71
C GLU A 16 18.63 1.48 14.90
N ASP A 17 19.21 0.71 13.97
CA ASP A 17 19.17 -0.75 13.95
C ASP A 17 17.76 -1.38 13.94
N CYS A 18 16.74 -0.59 13.60
CA CYS A 18 15.36 -1.07 13.44
C CYS A 18 15.02 -1.30 11.97
N LEU A 19 14.11 -2.23 11.72
CA LEU A 19 13.37 -2.31 10.46
C LEU A 19 12.21 -1.30 10.49
N VAL A 20 12.19 -0.39 9.52
CA VAL A 20 11.09 0.55 9.31
C VAL A 20 10.32 0.17 8.06
N VAL A 21 9.01 -0.02 8.22
CA VAL A 21 8.11 -0.44 7.14
C VAL A 21 7.05 0.63 6.88
N ASP A 22 6.85 1.01 5.62
CA ASP A 22 5.71 1.84 5.21
C ASP A 22 4.63 1.02 4.50
N VAL A 23 3.38 1.48 4.63
CA VAL A 23 2.19 0.89 3.99
C VAL A 23 1.40 1.95 3.20
N CYS A 24 2.07 3.01 2.72
CA CYS A 24 1.39 4.07 1.96
C CYS A 24 0.83 3.50 0.64
N SER A 25 -0.06 4.21 -0.05
CA SER A 25 -0.55 3.72 -1.36
C SER A 25 0.35 4.08 -2.55
N VAL A 26 1.33 4.96 -2.37
CA VAL A 26 2.41 5.29 -3.32
C VAL A 26 3.75 4.88 -2.72
N LYS A 27 4.79 4.64 -3.52
CA LYS A 27 6.06 4.06 -3.07
C LYS A 27 7.29 4.94 -3.26
N GLU A 28 7.40 5.71 -4.34
CA GLU A 28 8.58 6.55 -4.57
C GLU A 28 8.72 7.62 -3.48
N TYR A 29 7.61 8.28 -3.12
CA TYR A 29 7.60 9.30 -2.08
C TYR A 29 8.04 8.79 -0.68
N PRO A 30 7.43 7.75 -0.08
CA PRO A 30 7.86 7.24 1.22
C PRO A 30 9.27 6.65 1.17
N ARG A 31 9.65 5.95 0.10
CA ARG A 31 11.02 5.44 -0.11
C ARG A 31 12.05 6.56 0.02
N ASP A 32 11.91 7.61 -0.79
CA ASP A 32 12.91 8.69 -0.87
C ASP A 32 12.98 9.45 0.45
N LEU A 33 11.83 9.70 1.07
CA LEU A 33 11.76 10.38 2.36
C LEU A 33 12.40 9.54 3.49
N MET A 34 12.16 8.23 3.51
CA MET A 34 12.78 7.32 4.48
C MET A 34 14.29 7.22 4.27
N MET A 35 14.74 7.13 3.02
CA MET A 35 16.16 7.14 2.69
C MET A 35 16.86 8.44 3.10
N GLU A 36 16.18 9.59 2.97
CA GLU A 36 16.71 10.91 3.36
C GLU A 36 16.75 11.08 4.88
N MET A 37 15.71 10.67 5.59
CA MET A 37 15.50 11.07 6.98
C MET A 37 15.90 10.01 8.02
N LEU A 38 15.82 8.71 7.70
CA LEU A 38 16.13 7.66 8.68
C LEU A 38 17.64 7.52 8.91
N PRO A 39 18.06 7.13 10.13
CA PRO A 39 19.46 6.82 10.40
C PRO A 39 20.02 5.83 9.36
N PRO A 40 21.30 5.95 8.94
CA PRO A 40 21.90 5.01 7.97
C PRO A 40 21.88 3.55 8.42
N SER A 41 21.82 3.31 9.74
CA SER A 41 21.71 1.99 10.34
C SER A 41 20.28 1.44 10.39
N ALA A 42 19.25 2.18 9.95
CA ALA A 42 17.89 1.65 9.88
C ALA A 42 17.67 0.86 8.58
N ASP A 43 16.98 -0.27 8.63
CA ASP A 43 16.52 -0.96 7.43
C ASP A 43 15.20 -0.35 6.94
N ILE A 44 14.96 -0.43 5.64
CA ILE A 44 13.80 0.17 4.99
C ILE A 44 13.16 -0.87 4.08
N LEU A 45 11.88 -1.14 4.35
CA LEU A 45 11.01 -1.95 3.52
C LEU A 45 9.79 -1.11 3.14
N CYS A 46 9.56 -0.89 1.85
CA CYS A 46 8.35 -0.24 1.40
C CYS A 46 7.32 -1.29 1.00
N THR A 47 6.06 -1.14 1.44
CA THR A 47 5.02 -2.15 1.17
C THR A 47 3.70 -1.52 0.72
N HIS A 48 2.87 -2.32 0.07
CA HIS A 48 1.49 -1.98 -0.25
C HIS A 48 0.64 -3.26 -0.29
N PRO A 49 -0.11 -3.56 0.77
CA PRO A 49 -1.25 -4.44 0.65
C PRO A 49 -2.23 -3.79 -0.33
N MET A 50 -2.47 -4.40 -1.50
CA MET A 50 -3.38 -3.85 -2.53
C MET A 50 -4.85 -4.07 -2.15
N PHE A 51 -5.13 -4.07 -0.85
CA PHE A 51 -6.41 -4.35 -0.23
C PHE A 51 -6.51 -3.59 1.09
N GLY A 52 -7.74 -3.39 1.56
CA GLY A 52 -8.05 -2.67 2.79
C GLY A 52 -9.05 -3.43 3.66
N PRO A 53 -9.62 -2.77 4.68
CA PRO A 53 -10.54 -3.40 5.63
C PRO A 53 -11.74 -4.08 4.97
N GLU A 54 -12.23 -3.54 3.84
CA GLU A 54 -13.37 -4.12 3.12
C GLU A 54 -12.95 -5.24 2.16
N SER A 55 -11.95 -5.03 1.32
CA SER A 55 -11.52 -6.05 0.34
C SER A 55 -10.76 -7.23 0.97
N GLY A 56 -10.10 -7.02 2.11
CA GLY A 56 -9.43 -8.05 2.90
C GLY A 56 -10.21 -8.51 4.14
N LYS A 57 -11.51 -8.21 4.23
CA LYS A 57 -12.34 -8.41 5.43
C LYS A 57 -12.39 -9.86 5.92
N HIS A 58 -12.45 -10.80 5.00
CA HIS A 58 -12.69 -12.22 5.28
C HIS A 58 -11.44 -13.09 5.12
N SER A 59 -10.53 -12.69 4.23
CA SER A 59 -9.30 -13.40 3.94
C SER A 59 -8.35 -12.50 3.15
N TRP A 60 -7.04 -12.69 3.30
CA TRP A 60 -6.02 -12.06 2.45
C TRP A 60 -5.50 -13.00 1.36
N LYS A 61 -6.06 -14.21 1.31
CA LYS A 61 -5.72 -15.21 0.33
C LYS A 61 -5.86 -14.67 -1.09
N ASP A 62 -4.82 -14.89 -1.89
CA ASP A 62 -4.69 -14.48 -3.29
C ASP A 62 -4.75 -12.96 -3.51
N LEU A 63 -4.84 -12.14 -2.44
CA LEU A 63 -4.81 -10.68 -2.54
C LEU A 63 -3.36 -10.21 -2.71
N PRO A 64 -3.07 -9.24 -3.59
CA PRO A 64 -1.70 -8.83 -3.85
C PRO A 64 -1.09 -8.07 -2.66
N PHE A 65 0.09 -8.50 -2.24
CA PHE A 65 0.95 -7.78 -1.31
C PHE A 65 2.23 -7.39 -2.04
N VAL A 66 2.38 -6.10 -2.32
CA VAL A 66 3.56 -5.55 -3.00
C VAL A 66 4.60 -5.13 -1.98
N TYR A 67 5.87 -5.43 -2.23
CA TYR A 67 6.96 -4.97 -1.39
C TYR A 67 8.25 -4.69 -2.17
N ASP A 68 9.03 -3.73 -1.64
CA ASP A 68 10.32 -3.29 -2.16
C ASP A 68 11.33 -3.26 -0.99
N VAL A 69 12.35 -4.11 -1.06
CA VAL A 69 13.44 -4.14 -0.07
C VAL A 69 14.44 -3.04 -0.42
N VAL A 70 14.26 -1.86 0.18
CA VAL A 70 14.99 -0.64 -0.20
C VAL A 70 16.40 -0.60 0.39
N ARG A 71 16.54 -0.93 1.68
CA ARG A 71 17.83 -0.92 2.38
C ARG A 71 17.83 -1.97 3.48
N VAL A 72 18.83 -2.85 3.45
CA VAL A 72 19.13 -3.79 4.54
C VAL A 72 20.61 -3.71 4.87
N CYS A 73 20.95 -3.46 6.12
CA CYS A 73 22.32 -3.16 6.52
C CYS A 73 23.25 -4.39 6.51
N ASN A 74 22.73 -5.61 6.70
CA ASN A 74 23.51 -6.85 6.66
C ASN A 74 22.63 -8.11 6.49
N GLU A 75 23.25 -9.26 6.25
CA GLU A 75 22.56 -10.55 6.04
C GLU A 75 21.79 -11.06 7.27
N GLU A 76 22.25 -10.77 8.49
CA GLU A 76 21.52 -11.16 9.70
C GLU A 76 20.18 -10.41 9.80
N ARG A 77 20.17 -9.15 9.39
CA ARG A 77 18.98 -8.29 9.36
C ARG A 77 18.05 -8.59 8.19
N GLN A 78 18.56 -9.20 7.12
CA GLN A 78 17.72 -9.72 6.04
C GLN A 78 16.68 -10.71 6.58
N LYS A 79 17.04 -11.53 7.58
CA LYS A 79 16.09 -12.46 8.22
C LYS A 79 14.90 -11.75 8.86
N VAL A 80 15.10 -10.57 9.43
CA VAL A 80 14.01 -9.78 10.03
C VAL A 80 13.05 -9.28 8.95
N VAL A 81 13.56 -8.90 7.79
CA VAL A 81 12.74 -8.54 6.62
C VAL A 81 11.99 -9.76 6.12
N ASP A 82 12.66 -10.90 5.97
CA ASP A 82 12.06 -12.14 5.50
C ASP A 82 10.96 -12.62 6.44
N ASP A 83 11.19 -12.57 7.76
CA ASP A 83 10.20 -12.91 8.80
C ASP A 83 8.98 -11.99 8.74
N PHE A 84 9.16 -10.69 8.46
CA PHE A 84 8.05 -9.76 8.29
C PHE A 84 7.26 -10.08 7.02
N VAL A 85 7.93 -10.33 5.89
CA VAL A 85 7.30 -10.68 4.62
C VAL A 85 6.55 -12.01 4.72
N LEU A 86 7.09 -12.97 5.48
CA LEU A 86 6.49 -14.27 5.73
C LEU A 86 5.11 -14.17 6.38
N ILE A 87 4.83 -13.14 7.20
CA ILE A 87 3.49 -12.93 7.79
C ILE A 87 2.43 -12.86 6.69
N TRP A 88 2.70 -12.15 5.60
CA TRP A 88 1.78 -11.98 4.48
C TRP A 88 1.67 -13.25 3.64
N GLU A 89 2.78 -13.97 3.46
CA GLU A 89 2.79 -15.25 2.75
C GLU A 89 2.00 -16.33 3.50
N LEU A 90 2.10 -16.37 4.84
CA LEU A 90 1.33 -17.29 5.69
C LEU A 90 -0.18 -17.01 5.63
N GLU A 91 -0.58 -15.75 5.43
CA GLU A 91 -1.96 -15.35 5.16
C GLU A 91 -2.37 -15.58 3.69
N GLN A 92 -1.52 -16.27 2.92
CA GLN A 92 -1.72 -16.68 1.53
C GLN A 92 -1.87 -15.50 0.57
N CYS A 93 -1.28 -14.34 0.88
CA CYS A 93 -1.22 -13.24 -0.06
C CYS A 93 -0.47 -13.64 -1.33
N SER A 94 -0.84 -13.02 -2.45
CA SER A 94 -0.05 -13.08 -3.68
C SER A 94 1.13 -12.12 -3.52
N MET A 95 2.32 -12.68 -3.30
CA MET A 95 3.53 -11.92 -2.99
C MET A 95 4.12 -11.32 -4.27
N VAL A 96 4.23 -9.99 -4.35
CA VAL A 96 4.67 -9.27 -5.55
C VAL A 96 5.90 -8.40 -5.22
N PRO A 97 7.12 -8.94 -5.29
CA PRO A 97 8.33 -8.12 -5.17
C PRO A 97 8.45 -7.20 -6.39
N MET A 98 8.54 -5.89 -6.17
CA MET A 98 8.74 -4.92 -7.25
C MET A 98 9.36 -3.63 -6.74
N THR A 99 10.04 -2.89 -7.62
CA THR A 99 10.61 -1.60 -7.21
C THR A 99 9.52 -0.55 -6.99
N SER A 100 9.79 0.41 -6.09
CA SER A 100 8.90 1.54 -5.82
C SER A 100 8.49 2.30 -7.07
N LYS A 101 9.41 2.43 -8.04
CA LYS A 101 9.17 3.08 -9.33
C LYS A 101 8.22 2.27 -10.23
N GLU A 102 8.41 0.96 -10.33
CA GLU A 102 7.51 0.09 -11.09
C GLU A 102 6.11 0.09 -10.49
N HIS A 103 6.02 0.01 -9.16
CA HIS A 103 4.75 0.12 -8.45
C HIS A 103 4.02 1.41 -8.83
N ASP A 104 4.65 2.58 -8.67
CA ASP A 104 3.97 3.86 -8.92
C ASP A 104 3.60 4.05 -10.39
N SER A 105 4.41 3.51 -11.32
CA SER A 105 4.07 3.45 -12.75
C SER A 105 2.77 2.67 -13.01
N PHE A 106 2.62 1.49 -12.40
CA PHE A 106 1.40 0.69 -12.52
C PHE A 106 0.21 1.29 -11.77
N ALA A 107 0.43 1.82 -10.56
CA ALA A 107 -0.61 2.42 -9.72
C ALA A 107 -1.17 3.70 -10.35
N ALA A 108 -0.33 4.52 -11.00
CA ALA A 108 -0.78 5.68 -11.77
C ALA A 108 -1.71 5.31 -12.92
N SER A 109 -1.54 4.12 -13.50
CA SER A 109 -2.38 3.64 -14.61
C SER A 109 -3.64 2.92 -14.14
N THR A 110 -3.66 2.36 -12.94
CA THR A 110 -4.74 1.47 -12.47
C THR A 110 -5.52 2.09 -11.30
N GLN A 111 -4.84 2.33 -10.18
CA GLN A 111 -5.44 2.87 -8.96
C GLN A 111 -5.93 4.30 -9.16
N PHE A 112 -5.16 5.17 -9.82
CA PHE A 112 -5.58 6.54 -10.10
C PHE A 112 -6.83 6.59 -10.99
N ILE A 113 -6.88 5.76 -12.04
CA ILE A 113 -8.07 5.68 -12.91
C ILE A 113 -9.27 5.20 -12.11
N THR A 114 -9.12 4.13 -11.33
CA THR A 114 -10.21 3.55 -10.54
C THR A 114 -10.79 4.54 -9.53
N HIS A 115 -9.96 5.21 -8.73
CA HIS A 115 -10.43 6.22 -7.78
C HIS A 115 -11.00 7.47 -8.47
N THR A 116 -10.45 7.89 -9.61
CA THR A 116 -10.98 9.05 -10.35
C THR A 116 -12.37 8.74 -10.88
N THR A 117 -12.55 7.58 -11.52
CA THR A 117 -13.86 7.13 -12.01
C THR A 117 -14.86 6.99 -10.87
N GLY A 118 -14.47 6.35 -9.76
CA GLY A 118 -15.34 6.20 -8.59
C GLY A 118 -15.77 7.53 -7.97
N ARG A 119 -14.85 8.49 -7.83
CA ARG A 119 -15.18 9.84 -7.32
C ARG A 119 -16.07 10.65 -8.27
N MET A 120 -15.88 10.50 -9.59
CA MET A 120 -16.78 11.14 -10.56
C MET A 120 -18.20 10.57 -10.46
N LEU A 121 -18.32 9.23 -10.38
CA LEU A 121 -19.60 8.56 -10.22
C LEU A 121 -20.29 8.91 -8.89
N ALA A 122 -19.52 9.05 -7.80
CA ALA A 122 -20.00 9.52 -6.51
C ALA A 122 -20.71 10.88 -6.60
N GLY A 123 -20.11 11.81 -7.35
CA GLY A 123 -20.64 13.16 -7.54
C GLY A 123 -21.97 13.20 -8.29
N LEU A 124 -22.37 12.11 -8.94
CA LEU A 124 -23.65 12.00 -9.67
C LEU A 124 -24.81 11.56 -8.77
N ASN A 125 -24.59 11.29 -7.48
CA ASN A 125 -25.61 10.81 -6.53
C ASN A 125 -26.42 9.62 -7.08
N LEU A 126 -25.71 8.66 -7.68
CA LEU A 126 -26.31 7.45 -8.24
C LEU A 126 -26.97 6.63 -7.13
N THR A 127 -28.15 6.09 -7.41
CA THR A 127 -28.93 5.26 -6.48
C THR A 127 -29.42 4.02 -7.20
N SER A 128 -29.47 2.90 -6.48
CA SER A 128 -30.00 1.66 -7.04
C SER A 128 -31.48 1.81 -7.42
N THR A 129 -31.87 1.14 -8.50
CA THR A 129 -33.23 1.14 -9.03
C THR A 129 -33.75 -0.29 -9.21
N PRO A 130 -35.08 -0.52 -9.29
CA PRO A 130 -35.64 -1.85 -9.52
C PRO A 130 -35.28 -2.50 -10.87
N ILE A 131 -34.65 -1.76 -11.78
CA ILE A 131 -34.30 -2.22 -13.15
C ILE A 131 -32.79 -2.10 -13.43
N ASP A 132 -31.97 -2.13 -12.38
CA ASP A 132 -30.53 -2.04 -12.51
C ASP A 132 -29.99 -3.14 -13.42
N THR A 133 -29.08 -2.75 -14.33
CA THR A 133 -28.33 -3.71 -15.13
C THR A 133 -27.12 -4.19 -14.34
N LYS A 134 -26.57 -5.36 -14.69
CA LYS A 134 -25.32 -5.85 -14.09
C LYS A 134 -24.15 -4.88 -14.23
N GLY A 135 -24.11 -4.11 -15.33
CA GLY A 135 -23.10 -3.06 -15.50
C GLY A 135 -23.29 -1.91 -14.51
N TYR A 136 -24.54 -1.54 -14.20
CA TYR A 136 -24.83 -0.48 -13.24
C TYR A 136 -24.56 -0.92 -11.79
N GLU A 137 -24.89 -2.15 -11.41
CA GLU A 137 -24.52 -2.74 -10.12
C GLU A 137 -23.00 -2.66 -9.89
N SER A 138 -22.19 -3.00 -10.90
CA SER A 138 -20.73 -2.90 -10.82
C SER A 138 -20.25 -1.45 -10.63
N LEU A 139 -20.90 -0.46 -11.26
CA LEU A 139 -20.54 0.95 -11.07
C LEU A 139 -20.85 1.44 -9.66
N LEU A 140 -21.97 1.00 -9.07
CA LEU A 140 -22.27 1.27 -7.66
C LEU A 140 -21.24 0.63 -6.73
N GLY A 141 -20.78 -0.60 -7.03
CA GLY A 141 -19.68 -1.22 -6.28
C GLY A 141 -18.34 -0.47 -6.39
N VAL A 142 -18.03 0.14 -7.53
CA VAL A 142 -16.84 1.00 -7.70
C VAL A 142 -16.95 2.26 -6.84
N ILE A 143 -18.13 2.86 -6.72
CA ILE A 143 -18.40 4.00 -5.81
C ILE A 143 -18.09 3.57 -4.36
N ASP A 144 -18.70 2.49 -3.89
CA ASP A 144 -18.54 2.02 -2.51
C ASP A 144 -17.08 1.73 -2.14
N THR A 145 -16.32 1.13 -3.07
CA THR A 145 -14.91 0.75 -2.83
C THR A 145 -13.91 1.91 -2.94
N THR A 146 -14.30 3.07 -3.49
CA THR A 146 -13.35 4.17 -3.79
C THR A 146 -13.53 5.43 -2.94
N ILE A 147 -14.62 5.54 -2.18
CA ILE A 147 -14.99 6.74 -1.38
C ILE A 147 -14.83 6.50 0.13
N SER A 148 -14.36 5.32 0.54
CA SER A 148 -14.03 5.02 1.95
C SER A 148 -12.80 5.79 2.45
#